data_AF-A0A3D2MJI7-F1
#
_entry.id   AF-A0A3D2MJI7-F1
#
_cell.length_a   1.000
_cell.length_b   1.000
_cell.length_c   1.000
_cell.angle_alpha   90.00
_cell.angle_beta   90.00
_cell.angle_gamma   90.00
#
_symmetry.space_group_name_H-M   'P 1'
#
loop_
_entity.id
_entity.type
_entity.pdbx_description
1 polymer ?
#
loop_
_entity_poly.entity_id
_entity_poly.type
_entity_poly.pdbx_seq_one_letter_code
_entity_poly.pdbx_strand_id
1 'polypeptide(L)' 'MSDQPAIPITDAVETFVASLRQRAVPLNTIKSYAHDLRLFVQAVPADLAIVTWATLTQSH' A
#
# COMPACT_ATOMS: atom_id res chain seq x y z
N MET A 1 -14.74 -6.43 16.63
CA MET A 1 -13.84 -5.81 15.64
C MET A 1 -12.86 -6.88 15.24
N SER A 2 -12.84 -7.29 13.98
CA SER A 2 -11.88 -8.30 13.52
C SER A 2 -10.49 -7.69 13.59
N ASP A 3 -9.57 -8.32 14.33
CA ASP A 3 -8.14 -8.04 14.29
C ASP A 3 -7.66 -8.33 12.86
N GLN A 4 -7.68 -7.29 12.02
CA GLN A 4 -7.17 -7.40 10.68
C GLN A 4 -5.64 -7.54 10.81
N PRO A 5 -5.03 -8.59 10.25
CA PRO A 5 -3.62 -8.85 10.45
C PRO A 5 -2.81 -7.64 9.97
N ALA A 6 -1.97 -7.11 10.86
CA ALA A 6 -1.00 -6.08 10.52
C ALA A 6 0.04 -6.70 9.58
N ILE A 7 -0.05 -6.37 8.29
CA ILE A 7 0.97 -6.74 7.31
C ILE A 7 1.98 -5.59 7.20
N PRO A 8 3.28 -5.89 7.04
CA PRO A 8 4.28 -4.87 6.72
C PRO A 8 3.86 -4.08 5.47
N ILE A 9 4.11 -2.78 5.45
CA ILE A 9 3.75 -1.90 4.32
C ILE A 9 4.36 -2.40 3.00
N THR A 10 5.58 -2.95 3.03
CA THR A 10 6.24 -3.53 1.86
C THR A 10 5.42 -4.66 1.24
N ASP A 11 4.91 -5.55 2.07
CA ASP A 11 4.15 -6.73 1.66
C ASP A 11 2.77 -6.32 1.14
N ALA A 12 2.19 -5.26 1.71
CA ALA A 12 0.95 -4.65 1.25
C ALA A 12 1.10 -4.04 -0.16
N VAL A 13 2.22 -3.35 -0.43
CA VAL A 13 2.52 -2.78 -1.74
C VAL A 13 2.66 -3.87 -2.80
N GLU A 14 3.39 -4.95 -2.50
CA GLU A 14 3.55 -6.07 -3.43
C GLU A 14 2.22 -6.77 -3.73
N THR A 15 1.41 -7.00 -2.70
CA THR A 15 0.06 -7.58 -2.83
C THR A 15 -0.82 -6.70 -3.72
N PHE A 16 -0.79 -5.38 -3.53
CA PHE A 16 -1.54 -4.45 -4.36
C PHE A 16 -1.07 -4.49 -5.83
N VAL A 17 0.23 -4.44 -6.08
CA VAL A 17 0.78 -4.52 -7.45
C VAL A 17 0.43 -5.85 -8.13
N ALA A 18 0.48 -6.97 -7.39
CA ALA A 18 0.05 -8.26 -7.90
C ALA A 18 -1.44 -8.26 -8.31
N SER A 19 -2.31 -7.63 -7.52
CA SER A 19 -3.74 -7.48 -7.84
C SER A 19 -3.98 -6.69 -9.14
N LEU A 20 -3.13 -5.69 -9.44
CA LEU A 20 -3.24 -4.91 -10.68
C LEU A 20 -2.86 -5.76 -11.89
N ARG A 21 -1.82 -6.59 -11.76
CA ARG A 21 -1.42 -7.54 -12.81
C ARG A 21 -2.51 -8.56 -13.11
N GLN A 22 -3.16 -9.11 -12.07
CA GLN A 22 -4.28 -10.05 -12.22
C GLN A 22 -5.48 -9.44 -12.96
N ARG A 23 -5.71 -8.13 -12.78
CA ARG A 23 -6.77 -7.37 -13.45
C ARG A 23 -6.39 -6.87 -14.85
N ALA A 24 -5.24 -7.30 -15.39
CA ALA A 24 -4.71 -6.86 -16.68
C ALA A 24 -4.61 -5.32 -16.83
N VAL A 25 -4.31 -4.63 -15.73
CA VAL A 25 -4.10 -3.17 -15.75
C VAL A 25 -2.91 -2.83 -16.65
N PRO A 26 -2.97 -1.75 -17.47
CA PRO A 26 -1.87 -1.34 -18.32
C PRO A 26 -0.55 -1.18 -17.56
N LEU A 27 0.55 -1.66 -18.15
CA LEU A 27 1.85 -1.70 -17.48
C LEU A 27 2.36 -0.31 -17.04
N ASN A 28 2.07 0.75 -17.82
CA ASN A 28 2.42 2.12 -17.45
C ASN A 28 1.69 2.57 -16.18
N THR A 29 0.43 2.18 -16.03
CA THR A 29 -0.42 2.49 -14.87
C THR A 29 0.10 1.75 -13.62
N ILE A 30 0.46 0.47 -13.77
CA ILE A 30 1.08 -0.30 -12.67
C ILE A 30 2.38 0.35 -12.21
N LYS A 31 3.22 0.82 -13.15
CA LYS A 31 4.47 1.51 -12.84
C LYS A 31 4.25 2.82 -12.08
N SER A 32 3.28 3.63 -12.51
CA SER A 32 2.91 4.86 -11.80
C SER A 32 2.48 4.58 -10.36
N TYR A 33 1.53 3.66 -10.16
CA TYR A 33 1.09 3.30 -8.81
C TYR A 33 2.21 2.73 -7.93
N ALA A 34 3.08 1.87 -8.48
CA ALA A 34 4.21 1.33 -7.74
C ALA A 34 5.22 2.42 -7.34
N HIS A 35 5.43 3.41 -8.20
CA HIS A 35 6.28 4.57 -7.91
C HIS A 35 5.69 5.43 -6.78
N ASP A 36 4.42 5.81 -6.90
CA ASP A 36 3.74 6.65 -5.91
C ASP A 36 3.68 5.97 -4.53
N LEU A 37 3.39 4.67 -4.50
CA LEU A 37 3.40 3.89 -3.26
C LEU A 37 4.80 3.85 -2.65
N ARG A 38 5.86 3.69 -3.45
CA ARG A 38 7.23 3.70 -2.94
C ARG A 38 7.59 5.04 -2.29
N LEU A 39 7.20 6.15 -2.91
CA LEU A 39 7.37 7.49 -2.34
C LEU A 39 6.60 7.63 -1.02
N PHE A 40 5.36 7.12 -0.97
CA PHE A 40 4.58 7.09 0.26
C PHE A 40 5.28 6.30 1.37
N VAL A 41 5.75 5.07 1.11
CA VAL A 41 6.47 4.26 2.11
C VAL A 41 7.73 4.98 2.62
N GLN A 42 8.47 5.66 1.73
CA GLN A 42 9.67 6.41 2.12
C GLN A 42 9.37 7.62 3.00
N ALA A 43 8.18 8.22 2.87
CA ALA A 43 7.75 9.35 3.68
C ALA A 43 7.15 8.95 5.03
N VAL A 44 6.72 7.69 5.18
CA VAL A 44 6.16 7.17 6.43
C VAL A 44 7.29 6.93 7.44
N PRO A 45 7.24 7.53 8.65
CA PRO A 45 8.19 7.23 9.73
C PRO A 45 8.22 5.72 10.06
N ALA A 46 9.40 5.18 10.38
CA ALA A 46 9.58 3.75 10.62
C ALA A 46 8.69 3.20 11.76
N ASP A 47 8.38 4.05 12.72
CA ASP A 47 7.52 3.86 13.88
C ASP A 47 6.02 3.87 13.54
N LEU A 48 5.65 4.25 12.31
CA LEU A 48 4.29 4.20 11.74
C LEU A 48 4.16 3.14 10.63
N ALA A 49 5.08 2.17 10.56
CA ALA A 49 5.11 1.12 9.53
C ALA A 49 3.93 0.13 9.55
N ILE A 50 2.90 0.39 10.36
CA ILE A 50 1.63 -0.35 10.39
C ILE A 50 0.54 0.60 9.89
N VAL A 51 0.16 0.45 8.62
CA VAL A 51 -0.99 1.17 8.06
C VAL A 51 -2.25 0.43 8.46
N THR A 52 -3.02 1.00 9.39
CA THR A 52 -4.36 0.50 9.71
C THR A 52 -5.42 1.23 8.89
N TRP A 53 -6.58 0.61 8.70
CA TRP A 53 -7.74 1.27 8.07
C TRP A 53 -8.13 2.57 8.80
N ALA A 54 -8.01 2.58 10.13
CA ALA A 54 -8.27 3.78 10.92
C ALA A 54 -7.29 4.92 10.59
N THR A 55 -6.01 4.61 10.37
CA THR A 55 -4.98 5.60 9.99
C THR A 55 -5.23 6.19 8.60
N LEU A 56 -5.70 5.38 7.64
CA LEU A 56 -6.00 5.84 6.28
C LEU A 56 -7.22 6.77 6.21
N THR A 57 -8.20 6.57 7.10
CA THR A 57 -9.49 7.28 7.05
C THR A 57 -9.53 8.54 7.92
N GLN A 58 -8.55 8.73 8.82
CA GLN A 58 -8.42 9.93 9.66
C GLN A 58 -7.72 11.11 8.96
N SER A 59 -7.21 10.95 7.74
CA SER A 59 -6.53 12.02 6.99
C SER A 59 -7.49 12.98 6.25
N HIS A 60 -8.77 13.03 6.64
CA HIS A 60 -9.82 13.87 6.05
C HIS A 60 -10.56 14.68 7.10
#